data_AF-A0A1I0DHH3-F1
#
_entry.id   AF-A0A1I0DHH3-F1
#
_cell.length_a   1.000
_cell.length_b   1.000
_cell.length_c   1.000
_cell.angle_alpha   90.00
_cell.angle_beta   90.00
_cell.angle_gamma   90.00
#
_symmetry.space_group_name_H-M   'P 1'
#
loop_
_entity.id
_entity.type
_entity.pdbx_description
1 polymer ?
#
loop_
_entity_poly.entity_id
_entity_poly.type
_entity_poly.pdbx_seq_one_letter_code
_entity_poly.pdbx_strand_id
1 'polypeptide(L)'
;MSNSSYDDLFSLDFIEFKKLVYEQGVDIDEKQLLIIYELIQNNQYALVDSHYNEVLYNYISEKTSISTCLKIKSFLINFPNYFKFGLKI
;
A
#
# COMPACT_ATOMS: atom_id res chain seq x y z
N MET A 1 -13.00 -25.52 10.27
CA MET A 1 -11.62 -25.11 9.96
C MET A 1 -11.71 -23.75 9.31
N SER A 2 -11.58 -22.69 10.10
CA SER A 2 -11.52 -21.32 9.62
C SER A 2 -10.16 -21.12 8.95
N ASN A 3 -10.14 -20.75 7.66
CA ASN A 3 -8.95 -20.27 6.97
C ASN A 3 -8.61 -18.86 7.52
N SER A 4 -8.24 -18.79 8.79
CA SER A 4 -7.98 -17.52 9.51
C SER A 4 -6.65 -16.87 9.14
N SER A 5 -5.82 -17.52 8.32
CA SER A 5 -4.49 -17.01 8.01
C SER A 5 -4.48 -15.82 7.06
N TYR A 6 -5.53 -15.58 6.27
CA TYR A 6 -5.56 -14.42 5.35
C TYR A 6 -6.33 -13.23 5.93
N ASP A 7 -7.38 -13.44 6.71
CA ASP A 7 -8.19 -12.33 7.25
C ASP A 7 -7.43 -11.50 8.32
N ASP A 8 -6.53 -12.14 9.08
CA ASP A 8 -5.67 -11.46 10.07
C ASP A 8 -4.48 -10.71 9.43
N LEU A 9 -4.24 -10.92 8.13
CA LEU A 9 -3.10 -10.39 7.39
C LEU A 9 -3.34 -8.95 6.87
N PHE A 10 -4.50 -8.34 7.09
CA PHE A 10 -4.87 -7.12 6.35
C PHE A 10 -5.50 -5.99 7.18
N SER A 11 -5.10 -5.83 8.44
CA SER A 11 -5.57 -4.71 9.29
C SER A 11 -4.78 -3.40 9.13
N LEU A 12 -4.26 -3.09 7.93
CA LEU A 12 -3.59 -1.81 7.74
C LEU A 12 -4.65 -0.70 7.69
N ASP A 13 -4.86 0.00 8.79
CA ASP A 13 -5.81 1.11 8.84
C ASP A 13 -5.31 2.33 8.04
N PHE A 14 -6.22 3.13 7.50
CA PHE A 14 -5.85 4.32 6.73
C PHE A 14 -5.05 5.31 7.58
N ILE A 15 -5.35 5.45 8.87
CA ILE A 15 -4.64 6.35 9.77
C ILE A 15 -3.17 5.92 9.92
N GLU A 16 -2.93 4.62 10.08
CA GLU A 16 -1.59 4.06 10.17
C GLU A 16 -0.84 4.21 8.85
N PHE A 17 -1.47 3.87 7.72
CA PHE A 17 -0.89 4.05 6.39
C PHE A 17 -0.49 5.51 6.14
N LYS A 18 -1.39 6.45 6.44
CA LYS A 18 -1.14 7.89 6.30
C LYS A 18 0.05 8.33 7.12
N LYS A 19 0.10 7.93 8.39
CA LYS A 19 1.20 8.25 9.31
C LYS A 19 2.52 7.73 8.75
N LEU A 20 2.57 6.48 8.29
CA LEU A 20 3.78 5.87 7.74
C LEU A 20 4.29 6.61 6.50
N VAL A 21 3.40 6.93 5.57
CA VAL A 21 3.77 7.65 4.34
C VAL A 21 4.37 9.02 4.69
N TYR A 22 3.77 9.75 5.63
CA TYR A 22 4.27 11.06 6.04
C TYR A 22 5.55 11.01 6.90
N GLU A 23 5.72 9.99 7.75
CA GLU A 23 6.96 9.76 8.50
C GLU A 23 8.15 9.49 7.58
N GLN A 24 7.90 8.90 6.40
CA GLN A 24 8.91 8.72 5.35
C GLN A 24 9.14 9.98 4.49
N GLY A 25 8.55 11.12 4.87
CA GLY A 25 8.69 12.39 4.14
C GLY A 25 8.02 12.39 2.77
N VAL A 26 7.09 11.47 2.52
CA VAL A 26 6.37 11.40 1.25
C VAL A 26 5.24 12.43 1.25
N ASP A 27 5.50 13.56 0.61
CA ASP A 27 4.55 14.65 0.48
C ASP A 27 3.48 14.34 -0.59
N ILE A 28 2.29 13.91 -0.14
CA ILE A 28 1.13 13.56 -0.97
C ILE A 28 -0.15 14.07 -0.28
N ASP A 29 -1.03 14.67 -1.08
CA ASP A 29 -2.36 15.10 -0.62
C ASP A 29 -3.18 13.93 -0.06
N GLU A 30 -3.92 14.19 1.01
CA GLU A 30 -4.70 13.16 1.71
C GLU A 30 -5.74 12.47 0.82
N LYS A 31 -6.36 13.18 -0.14
CA LYS A 31 -7.33 12.56 -1.06
C LYS A 31 -6.64 11.60 -2.02
N GLN A 32 -5.46 11.99 -2.53
CA GLN A 32 -4.64 11.10 -3.36
C GLN A 32 -4.20 9.88 -2.54
N LEU A 33 -3.84 10.09 -1.28
CA LEU A 33 -3.41 9.03 -0.38
C LEU A 33 -4.53 8.03 -0.07
N LEU A 34 -5.76 8.52 0.10
CA LEU A 34 -6.94 7.67 0.29
C LEU A 34 -7.22 6.80 -0.94
N ILE A 35 -7.15 7.38 -2.15
CA ILE A 35 -7.31 6.61 -3.39
C ILE A 35 -6.23 5.52 -3.50
N ILE A 36 -4.99 5.85 -3.19
CA ILE A 36 -3.88 4.88 -3.21
C ILE A 36 -4.10 3.78 -2.17
N TYR A 37 -4.53 4.14 -0.97
CA TYR A 37 -4.88 3.19 0.07
C TYR A 37 -5.98 2.22 -0.39
N GLU A 38 -7.07 2.72 -0.96
CA GLU A 38 -8.16 1.89 -1.50
C GLU A 38 -7.67 0.96 -2.62
N LEU A 39 -6.79 1.45 -3.49
CA LEU A 39 -6.20 0.62 -4.55
C LEU A 39 -5.34 -0.51 -3.96
N ILE A 40 -4.55 -0.22 -2.92
CA ILE A 40 -3.75 -1.21 -2.21
C ILE A 40 -4.66 -2.24 -1.52
N GLN A 41 -5.73 -1.79 -0.85
CA GLN A 41 -6.72 -2.66 -0.20
C GLN A 41 -7.44 -3.56 -1.21
N ASN A 42 -7.70 -3.08 -2.43
CA ASN A 42 -8.30 -3.88 -3.50
C ASN A 42 -7.31 -4.81 -4.21
N ASN A 43 -6.00 -4.61 -4.03
CA ASN A 43 -4.93 -5.37 -4.69
C ASN A 43 -3.92 -5.88 -3.65
N GLN A 44 -4.41 -6.32 -2.49
CA GLN A 44 -3.58 -6.72 -1.34
C GLN A 44 -2.56 -7.81 -1.67
N TYR A 45 -2.85 -8.66 -2.65
CA TYR A 45 -1.90 -9.68 -3.14
C TYR A 45 -0.57 -9.09 -3.64
N ALA A 46 -0.58 -7.85 -4.14
CA ALA A 46 0.64 -7.15 -4.54
C ALA A 46 1.55 -6.82 -3.34
N LEU A 47 1.01 -6.73 -2.12
CA LEU A 47 1.85 -6.51 -0.93
C LEU A 47 2.64 -7.75 -0.51
N VAL A 48 2.17 -8.94 -0.92
CA VAL A 48 2.75 -10.24 -0.51
C VAL A 48 3.55 -10.88 -1.63
N ASP A 49 3.10 -10.71 -2.87
CA ASP A 49 3.73 -11.27 -4.07
C ASP A 49 4.08 -10.16 -5.07
N SER A 50 5.39 -10.00 -5.29
CA SER A 50 5.95 -9.01 -6.20
C SER A 50 5.49 -9.14 -7.66
N HIS A 51 4.99 -10.31 -8.08
CA HIS A 51 4.44 -10.50 -9.42
C HIS A 51 3.26 -9.57 -9.70
N TYR A 52 2.47 -9.22 -8.67
CA TYR A 52 1.32 -8.31 -8.81
C TYR A 52 1.68 -6.83 -8.62
N ASN A 53 2.94 -6.49 -8.31
CA ASN A 53 3.37 -5.11 -8.12
C ASN A 53 3.14 -4.26 -9.37
N GLU A 54 3.43 -4.80 -10.55
CA GLU A 54 3.23 -4.07 -11.82
C GLU A 54 1.76 -3.70 -12.04
N VAL A 55 0.85 -4.61 -11.69
CA VAL A 55 -0.59 -4.38 -11.82
C VAL A 55 -1.05 -3.28 -10.86
N LEU A 56 -0.66 -3.34 -9.58
CA LEU A 56 -0.94 -2.28 -8.61
C LEU A 56 -0.38 -0.92 -9.06
N TYR A 57 0.85 -0.93 -9.59
CA TYR A 57 1.53 0.26 -10.09
C TYR A 57 0.84 0.88 -11.30
N ASN A 58 0.28 0.07 -12.19
CA ASN A 58 -0.51 0.54 -13.30
C ASN A 58 -1.79 1.23 -12.80
N TYR A 59 -2.52 0.61 -11.88
CA TYR A 59 -3.72 1.23 -11.29
C TYR A 59 -3.43 2.56 -10.59
N ILE A 60 -2.36 2.64 -9.80
CA ILE A 60 -1.96 3.90 -9.15
C ILE A 60 -1.62 4.95 -10.23
N SER A 61 -0.92 4.56 -11.30
CA SER A 61 -0.56 5.49 -12.38
C SER A 61 -1.76 6.04 -13.16
N GLU A 62 -2.85 5.27 -13.29
CA GLU A 62 -4.07 5.72 -13.97
C GLU A 62 -4.92 6.67 -13.12
N LYS A 63 -4.83 6.55 -11.79
CA LYS A 63 -5.68 7.29 -10.82
C LYS A 63 -4.97 8.47 -10.17
N THR A 64 -3.66 8.58 -10.30
CA THR A 64 -2.85 9.62 -9.65
C THR A 64 -1.90 10.29 -10.64
N SER A 65 -1.31 11.41 -10.23
CA SER A 65 -0.27 12.06 -11.06
C SER A 65 0.99 11.18 -11.16
N ILE A 66 1.76 11.34 -12.23
CA ILE A 66 3.05 10.64 -12.40
C ILE A 66 3.98 10.88 -11.20
N SER A 67 4.00 12.11 -10.68
CA SER A 67 4.81 12.47 -9.50
C SER A 67 4.36 11.69 -8.26
N THR A 68 3.06 11.66 -7.98
CA THR A 68 2.47 10.90 -6.87
C THR A 68 2.77 9.41 -6.99
N CYS A 69 2.60 8.86 -8.19
CA CYS A 69 2.83 7.46 -8.48
C CYS A 69 4.30 7.06 -8.23
N LEU A 70 5.27 7.87 -8.67
CA LEU A 70 6.69 7.61 -8.42
C LEU A 70 7.04 7.66 -6.93
N LYS A 71 6.50 8.64 -6.19
CA LYS A 71 6.69 8.74 -4.74
C LYS A 71 6.20 7.48 -4.01
N ILE A 72 5.00 7.01 -4.34
CA ILE A 72 4.44 5.79 -3.74
C ILE A 72 5.16 4.52 -4.18
N LYS A 73 5.55 4.40 -5.44
CA LYS A 73 6.37 3.27 -5.90
C LYS A 73 7.66 3.17 -5.08
N SER A 74 8.35 4.30 -4.90
CA SER A 74 9.57 4.35 -4.09
C SER A 74 9.29 3.94 -2.63
N PHE A 75 8.19 4.40 -2.05
CA PHE A 75 7.75 3.99 -0.71
C PHE A 75 7.49 2.47 -0.63
N LEU A 76 6.69 1.90 -1.52
CA LEU A 76 6.35 0.48 -1.51
C LEU A 76 7.58 -0.43 -1.74
N ILE A 77 8.51 -0.01 -2.60
CA ILE A 77 9.76 -0.74 -2.87
C ILE A 77 10.74 -0.70 -1.68
N ASN A 78 10.83 0.43 -0.99
CA ASN A 78 11.76 0.61 0.13
C ASN A 78 11.23 0.05 1.44
N PHE A 79 9.92 -0.18 1.55
CA PHE A 79 9.26 -0.68 2.76
C PHE A 79 8.45 -1.99 2.53
N PRO A 80 8.99 -3.01 1.83
CA PRO A 80 8.24 -4.22 1.49
C PRO A 80 7.96 -5.08 2.73
N ASN A 81 8.85 -5.04 3.71
CA ASN A 81 8.68 -5.78 4.97
C ASN A 81 7.71 -5.08 5.93
N TYR A 82 7.42 -3.79 5.76
CA TYR A 82 6.51 -3.07 6.67
C TYR A 82 5.07 -3.52 6.51
N PHE A 83 4.64 -3.82 5.28
CA PHE A 83 3.37 -4.51 5.04
C PHE A 83 3.39 -5.96 5.53
N LYS A 84 4.57 -6.55 5.73
CA LYS A 84 4.72 -7.83 6.46
C LYS A 84 4.71 -7.68 7.99
N PHE A 85 4.97 -6.49 8.55
CA PHE A 85 5.01 -6.22 9.99
C PHE A 85 3.75 -5.52 10.54
N GLY A 86 2.95 -4.89 9.68
CA GLY A 86 1.55 -4.57 9.97
C GLY A 86 0.67 -5.83 10.07
N LEU A 87 1.19 -6.97 9.62
CA LEU A 87 0.74 -8.31 9.99
C LEU A 87 1.19 -8.54 11.43
N LYS A 88 0.30 -8.31 12.40
CA LYS A 88 0.50 -8.96 13.69
C LYS A 88 0.36 -10.46 13.47
N ILE A 89 1.50 -11.16 13.43
CA ILE A 89 1.58 -12.59 13.76
C ILE A 89 1.30 -12.73 15.26
#